data_AF-A0A5N7SR88-F1
#
_entry.id   AF-A0A5N7SR88-F1
#
_cell.length_a   1.000
_cell.length_b   1.000
_cell.length_c   1.000
_cell.angle_alpha   90.00
_cell.angle_beta   90.00
_cell.angle_gamma   90.00
#
_symmetry.space_group_name_H-M   'P 1'
#
loop_
_entity.id
_entity.type
_entity.pdbx_description
1 polymer ?
#
loop_
_entity_poly.entity_id
_entity_poly.type
_entity_poly.pdbx_seq_one_letter_code
_entity_poly.pdbx_strand_id
1 'polypeptide(L)' 'MAYTLPKLSYAYDALEPHIDAATMEIHHTKHHQTYINNVNAALEGTEYADLPVEELVKKLKSLPENLQGPVRNNGG' A
#
# COMPACT_ATOMS: atom_id res chain seq x y z
N MET A 1 -9.81 -5.23 8.42
CA MET A 1 -10.11 -5.71 7.06
C MET A 1 -8.84 -5.49 6.29
N ALA A 2 -8.36 -6.51 5.58
CA ALA A 2 -7.11 -6.37 4.83
C ALA A 2 -7.22 -5.24 3.79
N TYR A 3 -6.16 -4.45 3.64
CA TYR A 3 -6.06 -3.46 2.57
C TYR A 3 -6.08 -4.17 1.21
N THR A 4 -6.62 -3.48 0.21
CA THR A 4 -6.76 -4.01 -1.14
C THR A 4 -6.19 -3.05 -2.17
N LEU A 5 -5.73 -3.59 -3.30
CA LEU A 5 -5.19 -2.78 -4.39
C LEU A 5 -6.34 -2.00 -5.05
N PRO A 6 -6.34 -0.66 -4.99
CA PRO A 6 -7.38 0.12 -5.62
C PRO A 6 -7.30 -0.03 -7.13
N LYS A 7 -8.44 -0.24 -7.79
CA LYS A 7 -8.48 -0.27 -9.25
C LYS A 7 -8.17 1.12 -9.81
N LEU A 8 -7.36 1.18 -10.87
CA LEU A 8 -7.22 2.40 -11.66
C LEU A 8 -8.55 2.78 -12.29
N SER A 9 -8.84 4.08 -12.35
CA SER A 9 -10.03 4.65 -12.99
C SER A 9 -9.87 4.80 -14.52
N TYR A 10 -8.76 4.32 -15.07
CA TYR A 10 -8.37 4.43 -16.48
C TYR A 10 -7.54 3.21 -16.90
N ALA A 11 -7.41 3.01 -18.22
CA ALA A 11 -6.58 1.94 -18.79
C ALA A 11 -5.07 2.23 -18.62
N TYR A 12 -4.23 1.19 -18.67
CA TYR A 12 -2.79 1.33 -18.42
C TYR A 12 -2.06 2.25 -19.40
N ASP A 13 -2.55 2.36 -20.64
CA ASP A 13 -2.02 3.21 -21.71
C ASP A 13 -2.60 4.64 -21.70
N ALA A 14 -3.53 4.96 -20.81
CA ALA A 14 -4.22 6.26 -20.80
C ALA A 14 -3.31 7.46 -20.52
N LEU A 15 -2.08 7.23 -20.08
CA LEU A 15 -1.10 8.26 -19.75
C LEU A 15 -0.01 8.41 -20.83
N GLU A 16 -0.07 7.67 -21.93
CA GLU A 16 0.87 7.84 -23.03
C GLU A 16 0.70 9.21 -23.73
N PRO A 17 1.81 9.82 -24.22
CA PRO A 17 3.20 9.35 -24.22
C PRO A 17 3.98 9.79 -22.96
N HIS A 18 3.29 10.25 -21.91
CA HIS A 18 3.93 10.79 -20.71
C HIS A 18 4.40 9.70 -19.74
N ILE A 19 3.62 8.62 -19.63
CA ILE A 19 3.98 7.39 -18.90
C ILE A 19 3.53 6.20 -19.75
N ASP A 20 4.42 5.27 -20.03
CA ASP A 20 4.12 4.10 -20.85
C ASP A 20 3.27 3.06 -20.12
N ALA A 21 2.52 2.26 -20.89
CA ALA A 21 1.61 1.26 -20.34
C ALA A 21 2.31 0.19 -19.50
N ALA A 22 3.52 -0.25 -19.88
CA ALA A 22 4.26 -1.28 -19.17
C ALA A 22 4.70 -0.79 -17.78
N THR A 23 5.15 0.46 -17.67
CA THR A 23 5.44 1.12 -16.40
C THR A 23 4.18 1.14 -15.53
N MET A 24 3.03 1.55 -16.07
CA MET A 24 1.79 1.61 -15.29
C MET A 24 1.32 0.24 -14.80
N GLU A 25 1.41 -0.80 -15.65
CA GLU A 25 1.03 -2.16 -15.29
C GLU A 25 1.95 -2.73 -14.20
N ILE A 26 3.27 -2.59 -14.35
CA ILE A 26 4.25 -3.12 -13.38
C ILE A 26 4.17 -2.34 -12.06
N HIS A 27 4.09 -1.01 -12.11
CA HIS A 27 4.00 -0.17 -10.93
C HIS A 27 2.73 -0.49 -10.12
N HIS A 28 1.58 -0.60 -10.77
CA HIS A 28 0.33 -0.92 -10.10
C HIS A 28 0.26 -2.38 -9.63
N THR A 29 0.48 -3.35 -10.51
CA THR A 29 0.19 -4.77 -10.21
C THR A 29 1.31 -5.49 -9.46
N LYS A 30 2.53 -4.94 -9.46
CA LYS A 30 3.68 -5.52 -8.76
C LYS A 30 4.11 -4.68 -7.58
N HIS A 31 4.52 -3.42 -7.81
CA HIS A 31 5.08 -2.60 -6.73
C HIS A 31 4.02 -2.25 -5.69
N HIS A 32 2.90 -1.64 -6.08
CA HIS A 32 1.83 -1.28 -5.16
C HIS A 32 1.22 -2.52 -4.48
N GLN A 33 0.99 -3.59 -5.23
CA GLN A 33 0.51 -4.85 -4.65
C GLN A 33 1.47 -5.44 -3.61
N THR A 34 2.78 -5.32 -3.82
CA THR A 34 3.78 -5.80 -2.84
C THR A 34 3.70 -5.02 -1.54
N TYR A 35 3.55 -3.70 -1.60
CA TYR A 35 3.36 -2.87 -0.39
C TYR A 35 2.10 -3.31 0.38
N ILE A 36 0.98 -3.49 -0.32
CA ILE A 36 -0.27 -3.95 0.28
C ILE A 36 -0.10 -5.32 0.96
N ASN A 37 0.55 -6.27 0.29
CA ASN A 37 0.79 -7.60 0.85
C ASN A 37 1.62 -7.53 2.13
N ASN A 38 2.69 -6.74 2.12
CA ASN A 38 3.60 -6.63 3.24
C ASN A 38 2.98 -5.93 4.45
N VAL A 39 2.22 -4.84 4.24
CA VAL A 39 1.54 -4.15 5.35
C VAL A 39 0.42 -5.00 5.93
N ASN A 40 -0.33 -5.75 5.09
CA ASN A 40 -1.33 -6.70 5.58
C ASN A 40 -0.70 -7.80 6.44
N ALA A 41 0.41 -8.40 5.97
CA ALA A 41 1.13 -9.42 6.73
C ALA A 41 1.67 -8.90 8.07
N ALA A 42 2.11 -7.64 8.12
CA ALA A 42 2.59 -7.03 9.35
C ALA A 42 1.48 -6.75 10.38
N LEU A 43 0.27 -6.45 9.92
CA LEU A 43 -0.86 -6.07 10.78
C LEU A 43 -1.78 -7.25 11.11
N GLU A 44 -1.60 -8.41 10.48
CA GLU A 44 -2.44 -9.58 10.68
C GLU A 44 -2.57 -9.96 12.17
N GLY A 45 -3.80 -10.12 12.65
CA GLY A 45 -4.10 -10.44 14.05
C GLY A 45 -3.86 -9.30 15.05
N THR A 46 -3.52 -8.09 14.59
CA THR A 46 -3.36 -6.90 15.45
C THR A 46 -4.64 -6.05 15.46
N GLU A 47 -4.82 -5.23 16.50
CA GLU A 47 -5.91 -4.24 16.58
C GLU A 47 -5.82 -3.14 15.50
N TYR A 48 -4.66 -3.00 14.86
CA TYR A 48 -4.39 -1.99 13.84
C TYR A 48 -4.89 -2.39 12.44
N ALA A 49 -5.23 -3.67 12.24
CA ALA A 49 -5.64 -4.23 10.94
C ALA A 49 -6.96 -3.67 10.39
N ASP A 50 -7.76 -3.01 11.22
CA ASP A 50 -9.03 -2.38 10.84
C ASP A 50 -8.93 -0.86 10.67
N LEU A 51 -7.76 -0.26 10.97
CA LEU A 51 -7.59 1.18 10.86
C LEU A 51 -7.34 1.60 9.40
N PRO A 52 -7.80 2.79 8.99
CA PRO A 52 -7.34 3.40 7.75
C PRO A 52 -5.82 3.55 7.75
N VAL A 53 -5.18 3.29 6.60
CA VAL A 53 -3.71 3.35 6.50
C VAL A 53 -3.17 4.75 6.83
N GLU A 54 -3.94 5.79 6.52
CA GLU A 54 -3.62 7.17 6.83
C GLU A 54 -3.52 7.42 8.34
N GLU A 55 -4.34 6.74 9.15
CA GLU A 55 -4.28 6.85 10.61
C GLU A 55 -3.05 6.14 11.17
N LEU A 56 -2.64 5.02 10.58
CA LEU A 56 -1.40 4.32 10.95
C LEU A 56 -0.17 5.18 10.65
N VAL A 57 -0.13 5.80 9.46
CA VAL A 57 0.98 6.66 9.04
C VAL A 57 1.05 7.92 9.92
N LYS A 58 -0.09 8.55 10.25
CA LYS A 58 -0.11 9.71 11.18
C LYS A 58 0.39 9.35 12.58
N LYS A 59 0.08 8.15 13.07
CA LYS A 59 0.41 7.68 14.42
C LYS A 59 1.64 6.78 14.45
N LEU A 60 2.49 6.83 13.42
CA LEU A 60 3.62 5.91 13.23
C LEU A 60 4.47 5.70 14.49
N LYS A 61 4.80 6.79 15.20
CA LYS A 61 5.62 6.73 16.42
C LYS A 61 4.91 6.16 17.64
N SER A 62 3.58 6.09 17.61
CA SER A 62 2.74 5.53 18.66
C SER A 62 2.44 4.05 18.43
N LEU A 63 2.78 3.49 17.25
CA LEU A 63 2.66 2.07 16.98
C LEU A 63 3.74 1.28 17.74
N PRO A 64 3.46 0.00 18.07
CA PRO A 64 4.48 -0.94 18.52
C PRO A 64 5.72 -0.90 17.62
N GLU A 65 6.91 -0.98 18.23
CA GLU A 65 8.20 -0.80 17.53
C GLU A 65 8.34 -1.72 16.32
N ASN A 66 7.87 -2.97 16.43
CA ASN A 66 7.88 -3.96 15.36
C ASN A 66 6.98 -3.61 14.17
N LEU A 67 5.99 -2.73 14.34
CA LEU A 67 5.07 -2.28 13.29
C LEU A 67 5.52 -0.98 12.62
N GLN A 68 6.37 -0.17 13.26
CA GLN A 68 6.78 1.12 12.71
C GLN A 68 7.53 0.98 11.38
N GLY A 69 8.45 0.03 11.28
CA GLY A 69 9.18 -0.23 10.03
C GLY A 69 8.24 -0.67 8.88
N PRO A 70 7.45 -1.75 9.07
CA PRO A 70 6.50 -2.21 8.07
C PRO A 70 5.48 -1.15 7.63
N VAL A 71 4.86 -0.42 8.57
CA VAL A 71 3.89 0.64 8.25
C VAL A 71 4.56 1.79 7.52
N ARG A 72 5.75 2.25 7.95
CA ARG A 72 6.47 3.34 7.27
C ARG A 72 6.82 3.00 5.81
N ASN A 73 7.27 1.77 5.58
CA ASN A 73 7.84 1.38 4.29
C ASN A 73 6.81 0.81 3.31
N ASN A 74 5.67 0.31 3.79
CA ASN A 74 4.66 -0.36 2.96
C ASN A 74 3.25 0.25 3.11
N GLY A 75 3.01 1.05 4.15
CA GLY A 75 1.74 1.77 4.33
C GLY A 75 1.78 3.24 3.88
N GLY A 76 2.98 3.84 3.84
CA GLY A 76 3.19 5.19 3.30
C GLY A 76 3.44 5.16 1.80
#